data_AF-A0A7U4GCF5-F1
#
_entry.id   AF-A0A7U4GCF5-F1
#
_cell.length_a   1.000
_cell.length_b   1.000
_cell.length_c   1.000
_cell.angle_alpha   90.00
_cell.angle_beta   90.00
_cell.angle_gamma   90.00
#
_symmetry.space_group_name_H-M   'P 1'
#
loop_
_entity.id
_entity.type
_entity.pdbx_description
1 polymer ?
#
loop_
_entity_poly.entity_id
_entity_poly.type
_entity_poly.pdbx_seq_one_letter_code
_entity_poly.pdbx_strand_id
1 'polypeptide(L)'
;MIHYHGGPITPDTCAIKAWRGRHAFISFAHSSQIGLASEICQTFALDNGAFSTWKKAGKNKIDWSDYYNFVDRWKNHPGLDFAIIPDVIDGGAEENDALLAEWPHGKFAGVPVWHMNESNDRFIRLCNEYPRVAIGSCGEYDVKSPLKAVARLKDIIRHVVDVNGQPITKLHGLRMLNPTIFTRLPLASADSTNVAQNIGKDVNWKGTYQPYSKETRATVMVERIESHNSSGTLDYCEKRDHFAVQLGLEV
;
A
#
# COMPACT_ATOMS: atom_id res chain seq x y z
N MET A 1 -2.93 4.81 -12.39
CA MET A 1 -2.77 4.43 -10.98
C MET A 1 -2.38 5.66 -10.16
N ILE A 2 -2.87 5.76 -8.91
CA ILE A 2 -2.43 6.78 -7.95
C ILE A 2 -1.14 6.32 -7.24
N HIS A 3 -0.12 7.16 -7.21
CA HIS A 3 1.15 6.90 -6.51
C HIS A 3 1.17 7.63 -5.17
N TYR A 4 0.97 6.91 -4.07
CA TYR A 4 0.98 7.47 -2.72
C TYR A 4 2.40 7.47 -2.14
N HIS A 5 3.04 8.63 -2.04
CA HIS A 5 4.36 8.72 -1.42
C HIS A 5 4.22 8.76 0.10
N GLY A 6 4.73 7.75 0.79
CA GLY A 6 4.54 7.57 2.22
C GLY A 6 5.42 8.47 3.08
N GLY A 7 4.81 9.11 4.08
CA GLY A 7 5.47 9.93 5.09
C GLY A 7 5.90 9.15 6.34
N PRO A 8 6.63 9.80 7.27
CA PRO A 8 7.05 11.21 7.20
C PRO A 8 8.24 11.40 6.25
N ILE A 9 8.23 12.49 5.47
CA ILE A 9 9.36 12.89 4.61
C ILE A 9 10.02 14.11 5.25
N THR A 10 11.27 13.96 5.70
CA THR A 10 11.98 15.00 6.47
C THR A 10 13.18 15.54 5.70
N PRO A 11 13.40 16.87 5.65
CA PRO A 11 12.56 17.93 6.21
C PRO A 11 11.26 18.19 5.42
N ASP A 12 10.36 19.02 5.96
CA ASP A 12 9.08 19.40 5.33
C ASP A 12 9.25 19.99 3.93
N THR A 13 10.37 20.67 3.65
CA THR A 13 10.68 21.14 2.29
C THR A 13 10.79 20.00 1.28
N CYS A 14 11.26 18.83 1.70
CA CYS A 14 11.29 17.63 0.87
C CYS A 14 9.91 16.99 0.74
N ALA A 15 9.09 17.00 1.80
CA ALA A 15 7.69 16.58 1.74
C ALA A 15 6.93 17.42 0.71
N ILE A 16 7.11 18.75 0.72
CA ILE A 16 6.50 19.66 -0.26
C ILE A 16 6.88 19.28 -1.69
N LYS A 17 8.16 18.96 -1.94
CA LYS A 17 8.61 18.52 -3.27
C LYS A 17 7.98 17.20 -3.68
N ALA A 18 7.80 16.27 -2.74
CA ALA A 18 7.24 14.96 -3.03
C ALA A 18 5.71 14.97 -3.20
N TRP A 19 5.00 15.89 -2.55
CA TRP A 19 3.54 15.82 -2.39
C TRP A 19 2.74 16.91 -3.09
N ARG A 20 3.34 18.07 -3.40
CA ARG A 20 2.61 19.17 -4.04
C ARG A 20 1.99 18.72 -5.37
N GLY A 21 0.67 18.82 -5.46
CA GLY A 21 -0.12 18.40 -6.62
C GLY A 21 -0.12 16.88 -6.85
N ARG A 22 0.26 16.08 -5.84
CA ARG A 22 0.37 14.62 -5.88
C ARG A 22 -0.37 13.99 -4.71
N HIS A 23 0.03 12.79 -4.30
CA HIS A 23 -0.69 12.00 -3.31
C HIS A 23 0.21 11.55 -2.17
N ALA A 24 -0.30 11.64 -0.94
CA ALA A 24 0.43 11.27 0.27
C ALA A 24 -0.18 10.05 0.98
N PHE A 25 0.66 9.17 1.51
CA PHE A 25 0.25 8.12 2.44
C PHE A 25 0.68 8.49 3.85
N ILE A 26 -0.28 8.73 4.74
CA ILE A 26 -0.02 9.23 6.09
C ILE A 26 -0.22 8.11 7.10
N SER A 27 0.85 7.71 7.78
CA SER A 27 0.77 6.73 8.86
C SER A 27 0.24 7.38 10.13
N PHE A 28 -0.74 6.76 10.78
CA PHE A 28 -1.26 7.18 12.07
C PHE A 28 -0.15 7.26 13.14
N ALA A 29 0.79 6.30 13.11
CA ALA A 29 1.94 6.29 14.01
C ALA A 29 2.86 7.52 13.86
N HIS A 30 2.78 8.21 12.72
CA HIS A 30 3.60 9.39 12.39
C HIS A 30 2.76 10.44 11.64
N SER A 31 1.65 10.85 12.25
CA SER A 31 0.62 11.69 11.62
C SER A 31 0.91 13.19 11.59
N SER A 32 2.08 13.63 12.06
CA SER A 32 2.40 15.06 12.23
C SER A 32 2.31 15.90 10.96
N GLN A 33 2.59 15.30 9.79
CA GLN A 33 2.55 15.98 8.50
C GLN A 33 1.17 15.93 7.81
N ILE A 34 0.11 15.44 8.47
CA ILE A 34 -1.23 15.37 7.85
C ILE A 34 -1.76 16.74 7.45
N GLY A 35 -1.54 17.79 8.26
CA GLY A 35 -1.97 19.15 7.94
C GLY A 35 -1.30 19.67 6.67
N LEU A 36 0.00 19.43 6.52
CA LEU A 36 0.74 19.75 5.31
C LEU A 36 0.19 18.97 4.10
N ALA A 37 0.01 17.65 4.23
CA ALA A 37 -0.51 16.81 3.16
C ALA A 37 -1.92 17.23 2.73
N SER A 38 -2.80 17.55 3.68
CA SER A 38 -4.17 17.96 3.41
C SER A 38 -4.27 19.26 2.61
N GLU A 39 -3.26 20.12 2.71
CA GLU A 39 -3.23 21.42 2.02
C GLU A 39 -2.64 21.34 0.61
N ILE A 40 -1.62 20.49 0.39
CA ILE A 40 -0.82 20.53 -0.84
C ILE A 40 -1.06 19.35 -1.80
N CYS A 41 -1.66 18.27 -1.32
CA CYS A 41 -1.94 17.08 -2.13
C CYS A 41 -3.24 17.21 -2.93
N GLN A 42 -3.32 16.51 -4.05
CA GLN A 42 -4.60 16.24 -4.73
C GLN A 42 -5.46 15.28 -3.90
N THR A 43 -4.85 14.21 -3.37
CA THR A 43 -5.50 13.34 -2.37
C THR A 43 -4.48 12.82 -1.36
N PHE A 44 -4.94 12.35 -0.20
CA PHE A 44 -4.14 11.58 0.73
C PHE A 44 -4.93 10.37 1.23
N ALA A 45 -4.23 9.34 1.68
CA ALA A 45 -4.82 8.17 2.31
C ALA A 45 -4.12 7.87 3.64
N LEU A 46 -4.83 7.20 4.54
CA LEU A 46 -4.40 6.97 5.92
C LEU A 46 -4.00 5.50 6.12
N ASP A 47 -2.78 5.30 6.59
CA ASP A 47 -2.28 4.02 7.09
C ASP A 47 -2.54 3.91 8.60
N ASN A 48 -2.96 2.73 9.05
CA ASN A 48 -3.27 2.45 10.45
C ASN A 48 -2.01 2.39 11.34
N GLY A 49 -0.81 2.21 10.74
CA GLY A 49 0.45 2.12 11.46
C GLY A 49 0.67 0.78 12.18
N ALA A 50 -0.15 -0.25 11.92
CA ALA A 50 -0.08 -1.57 12.56
C ALA A 50 1.34 -2.15 12.52
N PHE A 51 2.04 -2.02 11.39
CA PHE A 51 3.42 -2.50 11.25
C PHE A 51 4.42 -1.81 12.19
N SER A 52 4.27 -0.50 12.38
CA SER A 52 5.12 0.28 13.29
C SER A 52 4.82 -0.05 14.75
N THR A 53 3.56 -0.28 15.08
CA THR A 53 3.11 -0.63 16.43
C THR A 53 3.51 -2.07 16.77
N TRP A 54 3.28 -3.04 15.89
CA TRP A 54 3.70 -4.44 16.06
C TRP A 54 5.20 -4.58 16.34
N LYS A 55 6.04 -3.85 15.59
CA LYS A 55 7.50 -3.83 15.81
C LYS A 55 7.91 -3.32 17.20
N LYS A 56 7.13 -2.41 17.80
CA LYS A 56 7.44 -1.78 19.08
C LYS A 56 6.80 -2.48 20.27
N ALA A 57 5.58 -2.98 20.11
CA ALA A 57 4.71 -3.45 21.20
C ALA A 57 4.63 -4.98 21.34
N GLY A 58 5.02 -5.76 20.33
CA GLY A 58 4.79 -7.21 20.31
C GLY A 58 3.30 -7.58 20.11
N LYS A 59 2.90 -8.80 20.49
CA LYS A 59 1.55 -9.38 20.26
C LYS A 59 0.43 -8.83 21.17
N ASN A 60 0.61 -7.69 21.84
CA ASN A 60 -0.42 -7.16 22.73
C ASN A 60 -1.59 -6.58 21.91
N LYS A 61 -2.83 -6.81 22.38
CA LYS A 61 -4.04 -6.26 21.75
C LYS A 61 -3.95 -4.74 21.72
N ILE A 62 -4.02 -4.17 20.52
CA ILE A 62 -4.00 -2.72 20.28
C ILE A 62 -5.43 -2.20 20.40
N ASP A 63 -5.64 -1.15 21.18
CA ASP A 63 -6.89 -0.38 21.13
C ASP A 63 -6.85 0.57 19.93
N TRP A 64 -7.79 0.38 19.01
CA TRP A 64 -7.90 1.15 17.76
C TRP A 64 -8.78 2.40 17.89
N SER A 65 -9.34 2.68 19.07
CA SER A 65 -10.26 3.82 19.28
C SER A 65 -9.64 5.15 18.87
N ASP A 66 -8.36 5.38 19.17
CA ASP A 66 -7.67 6.60 18.76
C ASP A 66 -7.50 6.70 17.25
N TYR A 67 -7.25 5.57 16.57
CA TYR A 67 -7.20 5.53 15.12
C TYR A 67 -8.58 5.77 14.50
N TYR A 68 -9.64 5.18 15.06
CA TYR A 68 -11.00 5.41 14.60
C TYR A 68 -11.41 6.88 14.75
N ASN A 69 -11.09 7.53 15.88
CA ASN A 69 -11.33 8.96 16.08
C ASN A 69 -10.50 9.83 15.13
N PHE A 70 -9.26 9.42 14.85
CA PHE A 70 -8.43 10.10 13.86
C PHE A 70 -9.03 10.02 12.46
N VAL A 71 -9.51 8.86 12.04
CA VAL A 71 -10.22 8.71 10.76
C VAL A 71 -11.52 9.51 10.78
N ASP A 72 -12.28 9.50 11.88
CA ASP A 72 -13.53 10.26 12.02
C ASP A 72 -13.33 11.75 11.75
N ARG A 73 -12.24 12.32 12.28
CA ARG A 73 -11.86 13.72 12.07
C ARG A 73 -11.61 14.04 10.60
N TRP A 74 -11.02 13.13 9.83
CA TRP A 74 -10.56 13.38 8.47
C TRP A 74 -11.45 12.79 7.38
N LYS A 75 -12.39 11.89 7.70
CA LYS A 75 -13.16 11.12 6.71
C LYS A 75 -13.98 11.96 5.74
N ASN A 76 -14.38 13.15 6.15
CA ASN A 76 -15.15 14.10 5.34
C ASN A 76 -14.28 15.17 4.67
N HIS A 77 -12.95 15.15 4.89
CA HIS A 77 -12.04 16.07 4.22
C HIS A 77 -12.05 15.77 2.71
N PRO A 78 -12.23 16.77 1.81
CA PRO A 78 -12.40 16.53 0.38
C PRO A 78 -11.18 15.86 -0.28
N GLY A 79 -10.00 16.03 0.31
CA GLY A 79 -8.77 15.38 -0.14
C GLY A 79 -8.54 13.96 0.39
N LEU A 80 -9.34 13.43 1.33
CA LEU A 80 -9.15 12.06 1.78
C LEU A 80 -9.70 11.07 0.73
N ASP A 81 -8.86 10.12 0.29
CA ASP A 81 -9.29 9.03 -0.61
C ASP A 81 -9.77 7.79 0.17
N PHE A 82 -8.99 7.32 1.15
CA PHE A 82 -9.37 6.17 1.99
C PHE A 82 -8.53 6.05 3.27
N ALA A 83 -8.97 5.19 4.17
CA ALA A 83 -8.23 4.76 5.36
C ALA A 83 -8.11 3.23 5.39
N ILE A 84 -6.94 2.72 5.74
CA ILE A 84 -6.70 1.29 5.94
C ILE A 84 -7.40 0.82 7.21
N ILE A 85 -8.28 -0.16 7.11
CA ILE A 85 -8.91 -0.77 8.28
C ILE A 85 -7.81 -1.51 9.08
N PRO A 86 -7.81 -1.42 10.42
CA PRO A 86 -6.90 -2.19 11.25
C PRO A 86 -6.83 -3.68 10.93
N ASP A 87 -5.62 -4.21 11.05
CA ASP A 87 -5.29 -5.61 10.84
C ASP A 87 -4.29 -6.09 11.91
N VAL A 88 -4.31 -7.40 12.19
CA VAL A 88 -3.35 -8.06 13.07
C VAL A 88 -2.27 -8.71 12.20
N ILE A 89 -1.05 -8.21 12.31
CA ILE A 89 0.11 -8.78 11.61
C ILE A 89 0.45 -10.15 12.20
N ASP A 90 0.57 -11.15 11.32
CA ASP A 90 0.65 -12.58 11.66
C ASP A 90 -0.59 -13.12 12.42
N GLY A 91 -1.70 -12.37 12.40
CA GLY A 91 -2.99 -12.79 12.94
C GLY A 91 -3.77 -13.70 11.98
N GLY A 92 -4.84 -14.30 12.50
CA GLY A 92 -5.72 -15.16 11.73
C GLY A 92 -6.76 -14.38 10.91
N ALA A 93 -7.35 -15.04 9.90
CA ALA A 93 -8.43 -14.46 9.09
C ALA A 93 -9.63 -14.00 9.96
N GLU A 94 -9.98 -14.77 11.00
CA GLU A 94 -11.07 -14.45 11.92
C GLU A 94 -10.81 -13.18 12.74
N GLU A 95 -9.58 -12.97 13.21
CA GLU A 95 -9.19 -11.78 13.96
C GLU A 95 -9.28 -10.53 13.07
N ASN A 96 -8.80 -10.63 11.84
CA ASN A 96 -8.89 -9.55 10.87
C ASN A 96 -10.35 -9.27 10.48
N ASP A 97 -11.18 -10.30 10.31
CA ASP A 97 -12.59 -10.15 9.99
C ASP A 97 -13.40 -9.54 11.16
N ALA A 98 -13.03 -9.80 12.41
CA ALA A 98 -13.59 -9.11 13.56
C ALA A 98 -13.30 -7.60 13.53
N LEU A 99 -12.09 -7.19 13.16
CA LEU A 99 -11.73 -5.77 12.98
C LEU A 99 -12.51 -5.11 11.83
N LEU A 100 -12.85 -5.87 10.77
CA LEU A 100 -13.75 -5.38 9.72
C LEU A 100 -15.15 -5.09 10.25
N ALA A 101 -15.67 -5.91 11.17
CA ALA A 101 -16.98 -5.73 11.79
C ALA A 101 -16.99 -4.57 12.80
N GLU A 102 -15.86 -4.32 13.48
CA GLU A 102 -15.70 -3.20 14.41
C GLU A 102 -15.55 -1.84 13.71
N TRP A 103 -15.19 -1.82 12.42
CA TRP A 103 -14.92 -0.60 11.67
C TRP A 103 -16.15 0.33 11.58
N PRO A 104 -16.09 1.55 12.17
CA PRO A 104 -17.29 2.39 12.31
C PRO A 104 -17.55 3.32 11.10
N HIS A 105 -16.62 3.41 10.14
CA HIS A 105 -16.68 4.42 9.06
C HIS A 105 -17.23 3.89 7.74
N GLY A 106 -17.74 2.66 7.75
CA GLY A 106 -18.34 2.02 6.58
C GLY A 106 -17.34 1.63 5.49
N LYS A 107 -17.84 0.90 4.49
CA LYS A 107 -17.02 0.27 3.43
C LYS A 107 -16.48 1.26 2.38
N PHE A 108 -17.03 2.47 2.29
CA PHE A 108 -16.57 3.47 1.32
C PHE A 108 -15.25 4.12 1.77
N ALA A 109 -15.16 4.49 3.05
CA ALA A 109 -13.95 5.10 3.61
C ALA A 109 -12.89 4.06 4.02
N GLY A 110 -13.33 2.88 4.48
CA GLY A 110 -12.45 1.81 4.97
C GLY A 110 -11.98 0.86 3.86
N VAL A 111 -10.70 0.56 3.86
CA VAL A 111 -10.08 -0.42 2.95
C VAL A 111 -9.52 -1.59 3.76
N PRO A 112 -10.06 -2.81 3.62
CA PRO A 112 -9.53 -4.00 4.27
C PRO A 112 -8.18 -4.39 3.66
N VAL A 113 -7.32 -4.99 4.48
CA VAL A 113 -6.04 -5.57 4.04
C VAL A 113 -6.20 -7.09 3.87
N TRP A 114 -5.77 -7.59 2.72
CA TRP A 114 -5.50 -9.00 2.51
C TRP A 114 -3.99 -9.22 2.41
N HIS A 115 -3.47 -10.17 3.17
CA HIS A 115 -2.06 -10.57 3.13
C HIS A 115 -1.86 -11.78 2.22
N MET A 116 -0.74 -11.82 1.53
CA MET A 116 -0.47 -12.85 0.51
C MET A 116 -0.42 -14.30 1.03
N ASN A 117 -0.28 -14.49 2.35
CA ASN A 117 -0.33 -15.77 3.06
C ASN A 117 -1.74 -16.15 3.56
N GLU A 118 -2.72 -15.26 3.49
CA GLU A 118 -4.11 -15.57 3.82
C GLU A 118 -4.79 -16.36 2.70
N SER A 119 -5.98 -16.90 2.98
CA SER A 119 -6.73 -17.71 2.01
C SER A 119 -7.14 -16.91 0.78
N ASN A 120 -7.16 -17.60 -0.36
CA ASN A 120 -7.65 -17.05 -1.62
C ASN A 120 -9.13 -16.66 -1.52
N ASP A 121 -9.94 -17.47 -0.82
CA ASP A 121 -11.37 -17.22 -0.64
C ASP A 121 -11.64 -15.91 0.11
N ARG A 122 -10.81 -15.57 1.09
CA ARG A 122 -10.91 -14.27 1.78
C ARG A 122 -10.68 -13.11 0.82
N PHE A 123 -9.64 -13.17 -0.02
CA PHE A 123 -9.37 -12.13 -1.01
C PHE A 123 -10.55 -11.94 -1.97
N ILE A 124 -11.06 -13.05 -2.54
CA ILE A 124 -12.19 -13.03 -3.48
C ILE A 124 -13.42 -12.44 -2.80
N ARG A 125 -13.72 -12.85 -1.57
CA ARG A 125 -14.83 -12.30 -0.77
C ARG A 125 -14.68 -10.79 -0.56
N LEU A 126 -13.53 -10.32 -0.08
CA LEU A 126 -13.28 -8.90 0.13
C LEU A 126 -13.44 -8.10 -1.16
N CYS A 127 -12.97 -8.62 -2.30
CA CYS A 127 -13.10 -7.95 -3.59
C CYS A 127 -14.56 -7.80 -4.07
N ASN A 128 -15.45 -8.70 -3.66
CA ASN A 128 -16.88 -8.59 -3.97
C ASN A 128 -17.63 -7.69 -2.98
N GLU A 129 -17.08 -7.48 -1.79
CA GLU A 129 -17.75 -6.76 -0.71
C GLU A 129 -17.33 -5.30 -0.57
N TYR A 130 -16.11 -4.95 -0.97
CA TYR A 130 -15.53 -3.62 -0.76
C TYR A 130 -15.18 -2.94 -2.10
N PRO A 131 -15.34 -1.60 -2.19
CA PRO A 131 -14.99 -0.85 -3.40
C PRO A 131 -13.48 -0.79 -3.65
N ARG A 132 -12.68 -1.02 -2.61
CA ARG A 132 -11.22 -1.08 -2.67
C ARG A 132 -10.69 -2.08 -1.66
N VAL A 133 -9.67 -2.86 -2.04
CA VAL A 133 -8.97 -3.82 -1.19
C VAL A 133 -7.47 -3.54 -1.23
N ALA A 134 -6.83 -3.47 -0.07
CA ALA A 134 -5.39 -3.33 0.06
C ALA A 134 -4.71 -4.70 0.10
N ILE A 135 -3.53 -4.77 -0.48
CA ILE A 135 -2.73 -6.00 -0.63
C ILE A 135 -1.46 -5.82 0.19
N GLY A 136 -1.35 -6.56 1.29
CA GLY A 136 -0.18 -6.62 2.15
C GLY A 136 0.80 -7.70 1.72
N SER A 137 2.08 -7.34 1.55
CA SER A 137 3.14 -8.32 1.29
C SER A 137 3.65 -8.95 2.58
N CYS A 138 3.83 -10.28 2.61
CA CYS A 138 4.28 -11.01 3.80
C CYS A 138 5.07 -12.28 3.44
N GLY A 139 5.91 -12.74 4.36
CA GLY A 139 6.61 -14.03 4.26
C GLY A 139 7.41 -14.20 2.97
N GLU A 140 7.23 -15.35 2.31
CA GLU A 140 7.91 -15.69 1.04
C GLU A 140 7.52 -14.80 -0.15
N TYR A 141 6.41 -14.06 -0.04
CA TYR A 141 5.88 -13.15 -1.04
C TYR A 141 6.20 -11.67 -0.73
N ASP A 142 7.18 -11.40 0.14
CA ASP A 142 7.66 -10.04 0.40
C ASP A 142 8.04 -9.35 -0.93
N VAL A 143 7.58 -8.11 -1.11
CA VAL A 143 7.86 -7.25 -2.27
C VAL A 143 9.35 -6.99 -2.53
N LYS A 144 10.23 -7.31 -1.57
CA LYS A 144 11.69 -7.42 -1.78
C LYS A 144 12.08 -8.50 -2.78
N SER A 145 11.19 -9.45 -3.05
CA SER A 145 11.30 -10.48 -4.09
C SER A 145 10.25 -10.25 -5.18
N PRO A 146 10.41 -9.24 -6.07
CA PRO A 146 9.38 -8.81 -7.02
C PRO A 146 8.79 -9.94 -7.88
N LEU A 147 9.63 -10.88 -8.33
CA LEU A 147 9.17 -11.97 -9.19
C LEU A 147 8.15 -12.87 -8.49
N LYS A 148 8.41 -13.29 -7.25
CA LYS A 148 7.50 -14.13 -6.47
C LYS A 148 6.21 -13.40 -6.12
N ALA A 149 6.34 -12.15 -5.67
CA ALA A 149 5.20 -11.30 -5.35
C ALA A 149 4.28 -11.09 -6.56
N VAL A 150 4.84 -10.76 -7.73
CA VAL A 150 4.07 -10.58 -8.96
C VAL A 150 3.40 -11.89 -9.41
N ALA A 151 4.11 -13.02 -9.36
CA ALA A 151 3.54 -14.32 -9.74
C ALA A 151 2.34 -14.67 -8.85
N ARG A 152 2.48 -14.55 -7.53
CA ARG A 152 1.39 -14.78 -6.56
C ARG A 152 0.20 -13.86 -6.81
N LEU A 153 0.45 -12.57 -7.09
CA LEU A 153 -0.63 -11.62 -7.35
C LEU A 153 -1.34 -11.88 -8.67
N LYS A 154 -0.59 -12.22 -9.73
CA LYS A 154 -1.19 -12.59 -11.00
C LYS A 154 -2.12 -13.80 -10.86
N ASP A 155 -1.67 -14.81 -10.12
CA ASP A 155 -2.45 -16.02 -9.84
C ASP A 155 -3.75 -15.71 -9.10
N ILE A 156 -3.72 -14.92 -8.03
CA ILE A 156 -4.95 -14.63 -7.27
C ILE A 156 -5.86 -13.61 -7.96
N ILE A 157 -5.31 -12.58 -8.63
CA ILE A 157 -6.10 -11.53 -9.29
C ILE A 157 -6.91 -12.11 -10.45
N ARG A 158 -6.46 -13.20 -11.10
CA ARG A 158 -7.21 -13.85 -12.19
C ARG A 158 -8.63 -14.30 -11.77
N HIS A 159 -8.88 -14.45 -10.47
CA HIS A 159 -10.17 -14.84 -9.91
C HIS A 159 -11.12 -13.66 -9.65
N VAL A 160 -10.67 -12.42 -9.80
CA VAL A 160 -11.44 -11.19 -9.49
C VAL A 160 -11.37 -10.17 -10.62
N VAL A 161 -11.30 -10.62 -11.86
CA VAL A 161 -11.35 -9.77 -13.07
C VAL A 161 -12.66 -9.93 -13.82
N ASP A 162 -13.05 -8.87 -14.54
CA ASP A 162 -14.16 -8.87 -15.47
C ASP A 162 -13.80 -9.53 -16.82
N VAL A 163 -14.73 -9.48 -17.77
CA VAL A 163 -14.55 -10.01 -19.13
C VAL A 163 -13.44 -9.31 -19.92
N ASN A 164 -13.01 -8.11 -19.50
CA ASN A 164 -11.93 -7.34 -20.11
C ASN A 164 -10.59 -7.57 -19.40
N GLY A 165 -10.53 -8.45 -18.39
CA GLY A 165 -9.34 -8.67 -17.58
C GLY A 165 -9.06 -7.54 -16.58
N GLN A 166 -10.03 -6.69 -16.27
CA GLN A 166 -9.90 -5.60 -15.30
C GLN A 166 -10.43 -6.03 -13.93
N PRO A 167 -9.74 -5.72 -12.82
CA PRO A 167 -10.26 -6.06 -11.48
C PRO A 167 -11.65 -5.49 -11.22
N ILE A 168 -12.54 -6.31 -10.64
CA ILE A 168 -13.91 -5.93 -10.29
C ILE A 168 -13.99 -4.92 -9.14
N THR A 169 -12.88 -4.73 -8.42
CA THR A 169 -12.69 -3.77 -7.33
C THR A 169 -11.38 -3.02 -7.49
N LYS A 170 -11.21 -1.88 -6.82
CA LYS A 170 -9.93 -1.15 -6.84
C LYS A 170 -8.90 -1.87 -5.96
N LEU A 171 -7.74 -2.17 -6.52
CA LEU A 171 -6.65 -2.79 -5.77
C LEU A 171 -5.62 -1.75 -5.35
N HIS A 172 -5.25 -1.74 -4.06
CA HIS A 172 -4.16 -0.93 -3.52
C HIS A 172 -2.97 -1.81 -3.12
N GLY A 173 -1.78 -1.57 -3.68
CA GLY A 173 -0.58 -2.32 -3.31
C GLY A 173 0.19 -1.66 -2.17
N LEU A 174 0.18 -2.28 -0.98
CA LEU A 174 0.95 -1.77 0.17
C LEU A 174 2.45 -1.98 -0.05
N ARG A 175 3.23 -0.89 0.04
CA ARG A 175 4.68 -0.85 -0.22
C ARG A 175 5.08 -1.25 -1.65
N MET A 176 4.14 -1.17 -2.60
CA MET A 176 4.33 -1.68 -3.97
C MET A 176 4.75 -0.64 -5.00
N LEU A 177 5.15 0.59 -4.63
CA LEU A 177 5.75 1.56 -5.58
C LEU A 177 7.17 1.22 -6.07
N ASN A 178 7.36 -0.03 -6.48
CA ASN A 178 8.50 -0.50 -7.24
C ASN A 178 8.05 -0.78 -8.69
N PRO A 179 8.62 -0.12 -9.72
CA PRO A 179 8.22 -0.32 -11.11
C PRO A 179 8.32 -1.77 -11.58
N THR A 180 9.17 -2.60 -10.97
CA THR A 180 9.23 -4.04 -11.30
C THR A 180 8.01 -4.84 -10.82
N ILE A 181 7.17 -4.24 -9.97
CA ILE A 181 5.95 -4.82 -9.40
C ILE A 181 4.72 -4.16 -10.02
N PHE A 182 4.48 -2.88 -9.75
CA PHE A 182 3.18 -2.25 -10.06
C PHE A 182 2.91 -2.16 -11.56
N THR A 183 3.94 -2.08 -12.41
CA THR A 183 3.75 -2.04 -13.88
C THR A 183 3.25 -3.36 -14.46
N ARG A 184 3.34 -4.45 -13.69
CA ARG A 184 2.95 -5.81 -14.11
C ARG A 184 1.58 -6.24 -13.60
N LEU A 185 0.92 -5.37 -12.85
CA LEU A 185 -0.31 -5.66 -12.12
C LEU A 185 -1.34 -4.55 -12.37
N PRO A 186 -2.64 -4.88 -12.42
CA PRO A 186 -3.70 -3.89 -12.61
C PRO A 186 -4.09 -3.19 -11.30
N LEU A 187 -3.13 -2.49 -10.67
CA LEU A 187 -3.37 -1.76 -9.42
C LEU A 187 -4.02 -0.40 -9.67
N ALA A 188 -5.04 -0.06 -8.88
CA ALA A 188 -5.64 1.27 -8.90
C ALA A 188 -4.75 2.31 -8.19
N SER A 189 -4.06 1.88 -7.14
CA SER A 189 -3.07 2.69 -6.42
C SER A 189 -2.00 1.83 -5.74
N ALA A 190 -0.90 2.44 -5.33
CA ALA A 190 0.10 1.79 -4.48
C ALA A 190 0.84 2.85 -3.66
N ASP A 191 1.42 2.45 -2.53
CA ASP A 191 2.23 3.32 -1.69
C ASP A 191 3.69 2.86 -1.55
N SER A 192 4.54 3.77 -1.07
CA SER A 192 5.85 3.42 -0.53
C SER A 192 6.47 4.57 0.24
N THR A 193 7.18 4.25 1.32
CA THR A 193 8.07 5.18 2.02
C THR A 193 9.45 5.32 1.35
N ASN A 194 9.62 4.90 0.09
CA ASN A 194 10.92 4.88 -0.60
C ASN A 194 11.59 6.27 -0.59
N VAL A 195 10.82 7.32 -0.95
CA VAL A 195 11.30 8.71 -0.94
C VAL A 195 11.80 9.09 0.47
N ALA A 196 10.94 8.97 1.49
CA ALA A 196 11.30 9.23 2.89
C ALA A 196 12.59 8.52 3.33
N GLN A 197 12.75 7.25 2.95
CA GLN A 197 13.88 6.43 3.41
C GLN A 197 15.21 6.70 2.69
N ASN A 198 15.20 7.25 1.48
CA ASN A 198 16.40 7.27 0.63
C ASN A 198 16.90 8.67 0.22
N ILE A 199 16.09 9.73 0.37
CA ILE A 199 16.52 11.10 0.04
C ILE A 199 17.77 11.55 0.82
N GLY A 200 17.94 11.06 2.06
CA GLY A 200 19.07 11.39 2.93
C GLY A 200 20.23 10.38 2.92
N LYS A 201 20.17 9.32 2.11
CA LYS A 201 21.21 8.27 2.09
C LYS A 201 22.21 8.52 0.96
N ASP A 202 23.25 9.30 1.25
CA ASP A 202 24.26 9.69 0.25
C ASP A 202 24.88 8.50 -0.49
N VAL A 203 25.07 7.36 0.19
CA VAL A 203 25.63 6.12 -0.41
C VAL A 203 24.84 5.58 -1.60
N ASN A 204 23.56 5.95 -1.74
CA ASN A 204 22.69 5.51 -2.82
C ASN A 204 22.73 6.46 -4.04
N TRP A 205 23.32 7.65 -3.90
CA TRP A 205 23.48 8.62 -4.97
C TRP A 205 24.90 8.52 -5.50
N LYS A 206 25.05 7.99 -6.72
CA LYS A 206 26.36 7.75 -7.37
C LYS A 206 26.35 8.33 -8.78
N GLY A 207 27.53 8.63 -9.32
CA GLY A 207 27.73 9.16 -10.67
C GLY A 207 28.16 10.62 -10.70
N THR A 208 28.37 11.15 -11.92
CA THR A 208 28.96 12.48 -12.16
C THR A 208 28.04 13.65 -11.78
N TYR A 209 26.73 13.49 -11.98
CA TYR A 209 25.75 14.56 -11.80
C TYR A 209 24.75 14.24 -10.68
N GLN A 210 25.28 14.08 -9.47
CA GLN A 210 24.44 13.80 -8.31
C GLN A 210 23.69 15.05 -7.85
N PRO A 211 22.39 14.95 -7.53
CA PRO A 211 21.66 16.05 -6.92
C PRO A 211 22.28 16.45 -5.57
N TYR A 212 22.56 17.75 -5.44
CA TYR A 212 23.16 18.33 -4.22
C TYR A 212 22.19 18.33 -3.03
N SER A 213 20.95 18.79 -3.23
CA SER A 213 19.97 18.95 -2.14
C SER A 213 19.01 17.76 -2.02
N LYS A 214 18.47 17.53 -0.81
CA LYS A 214 17.46 16.49 -0.57
C LYS A 214 16.16 16.77 -1.33
N GLU A 215 15.83 18.03 -1.56
CA GLU A 215 14.68 18.49 -2.34
C GLU A 215 14.76 18.03 -3.80
N THR A 216 15.92 18.19 -4.43
CA THR A 216 16.15 17.72 -5.80
C THR A 216 16.14 16.20 -5.84
N ARG A 217 16.72 15.53 -4.83
CA ARG A 217 16.65 14.06 -4.70
C ARG A 217 15.21 13.56 -4.59
N ALA A 218 14.38 14.20 -3.76
CA ALA A 218 12.97 13.88 -3.62
C ALA A 218 12.24 14.01 -4.96
N THR A 219 12.49 15.11 -5.68
CA THR A 219 11.92 15.37 -7.02
C THR A 219 12.30 14.27 -8.00
N VAL A 220 13.60 13.94 -8.11
CA VAL A 220 14.09 12.87 -9.00
C VAL A 220 13.48 11.51 -8.65
N MET A 221 13.38 11.17 -7.37
CA MET A 221 12.81 9.89 -6.95
C MET A 221 11.33 9.78 -7.32
N VAL A 222 10.56 10.83 -7.06
CA VAL A 222 9.13 10.87 -7.39
C VAL A 222 8.92 10.79 -8.90
N GLU A 223 9.64 11.59 -9.69
CA GLU A 223 9.55 11.56 -11.15
C GLU A 223 9.86 10.17 -11.74
N ARG A 224 10.88 9.49 -11.23
CA ARG A 224 11.24 8.13 -11.70
C ARG A 224 10.19 7.08 -11.37
N ILE A 225 9.49 7.23 -10.24
CA ILE A 225 8.39 6.33 -9.87
C ILE A 225 7.18 6.63 -10.77
N GLU A 226 6.77 7.90 -10.85
CA GLU A 226 5.57 8.35 -11.56
C GLU A 226 5.71 8.36 -13.09
N SER A 227 6.93 8.21 -13.63
CA SER A 227 7.14 8.00 -15.07
C SER A 227 6.64 6.65 -15.57
N HIS A 228 6.17 5.79 -14.66
CA HIS A 228 5.58 4.50 -14.95
C HIS A 228 4.13 4.48 -14.47
N ASN A 229 3.33 3.56 -15.01
CA ASN A 229 1.94 3.37 -14.57
C ASN A 229 1.66 1.87 -14.41
N SER A 230 0.57 1.54 -13.72
CA SER A 230 0.10 0.16 -13.62
C SER A 230 -0.37 -0.37 -14.98
N SER A 231 -0.48 -1.68 -15.11
CA SER A 231 -1.23 -2.26 -16.23
C SER A 231 -2.71 -1.86 -16.13
N GLY A 232 -3.40 -1.73 -17.27
CA GLY A 232 -4.85 -1.50 -17.30
C GLY A 232 -5.65 -2.78 -17.11
N THR A 233 -5.06 -3.93 -17.45
CA THR A 233 -5.67 -5.27 -17.38
C THR A 233 -4.66 -6.26 -16.81
N LEU A 234 -5.13 -7.42 -16.38
CA LEU A 234 -4.28 -8.51 -15.96
C LEU A 234 -3.66 -9.21 -17.18
N ASP A 235 -2.34 -9.14 -17.30
CA ASP A 235 -1.57 -10.02 -18.19
C ASP A 235 -1.27 -11.34 -17.47
N TYR A 236 -2.14 -12.33 -17.63
CA TYR A 236 -1.98 -13.67 -17.06
C TYR A 236 -1.86 -14.72 -18.17
N CYS A 237 -0.87 -15.60 -18.02
CA CYS A 237 -0.70 -16.77 -18.88
C CYS A 237 -0.47 -17.99 -18.00
N GLU A 238 -1.41 -18.94 -18.04
CA GLU A 238 -1.38 -20.15 -17.21
C GLU A 238 -0.08 -20.96 -17.35
N LYS A 239 0.55 -20.98 -18.54
CA LYS A 239 1.83 -21.67 -18.77
C LYS A 239 3.04 -20.91 -18.22
N ARG A 240 3.05 -19.58 -18.34
CA ARG A 240 4.17 -18.70 -17.94
C ARG A 240 4.15 -18.41 -16.45
N ASP A 241 2.95 -18.16 -15.93
CA ASP A 241 2.68 -17.70 -14.58
C ASP A 241 2.19 -18.86 -13.68
N HIS A 242 2.41 -20.11 -14.10
CA HIS A 242 2.06 -21.30 -13.34
C HIS A 242 2.75 -21.27 -11.98
N PHE A 243 1.97 -21.06 -10.92
CA PHE A 243 2.46 -21.08 -9.55
C PHE A 243 2.24 -22.49 -8.98
N ALA A 244 3.25 -23.35 -9.09
CA ALA A 244 3.22 -24.62 -8.38
C ALA A 244 3.46 -24.34 -6.89
N VAL A 245 2.41 -24.38 -6.08
CA VAL A 245 2.56 -24.43 -4.62
C VAL A 245 3.39 -25.67 -4.34
N GLN A 246 4.64 -25.48 -3.92
CA GLN A 246 5.43 -26.56 -3.36
C GLN A 246 4.74 -26.91 -2.04
N LEU A 247 3.83 -27.89 -2.07
CA LEU A 247 3.32 -28.54 -0.87
C LEU A 247 4.56 -29.04 -0.13
N GLY A 248 4.93 -28.33 0.94
CA GLY A 248 5.95 -28.79 1.86
C GLY A 248 5.50 -30.17 2.34
N LEU A 249 6.25 -31.21 1.99
CA LEU A 249 6.09 -32.51 2.60
C LEU A 249 6.26 -32.31 4.10
N GLU A 250 5.19 -32.53 4.87
CA GLU A 250 5.29 -32.77 6.30
C GLU A 250 6.25 -33.96 6.48
N VAL A 251 7.35 -33.72 7.21
CA VAL A 251 8.24 -34.75 7.74
C VAL A 251 8.24 -34.61 9.26
#